data_AF-A0A6I4Z2N2-F1
#
_entry.id   AF-A0A6I4Z2N2-F1
#
_cell.length_a   1.000
_cell.length_b   1.000
_cell.length_c   1.000
_cell.angle_alpha   90.00
_cell.angle_beta   90.00
_cell.angle_gamma   90.00
#
_symmetry.space_group_name_H-M   'P 1'
#
loop_
_entity.id
_entity.type
_entity.pdbx_description
1 polymer ?
#
loop_
_entity_poly.entity_id
_entity_poly.type
_entity_poly.pdbx_seq_one_letter_code
_entity_poly.pdbx_strand_id
1 'polypeptide(L)'
;HVLPPERFRLPPATAGAIANARAEGRRVVATGTTVVRTLEHALGGTEVDPDGETDLFIRPGYTFRVVDALLTNFHLPRSTLLMLVSAFAGHELIREAYAEAVRERYRFYSFGDAMLILP
;
A
#
# COMPACT_ATOMS: atom_id res chain seq x y z
N HIS A 1 5.97 -17.34 3.00
CA HIS A 1 6.05 -16.78 1.64
C HIS A 1 7.20 -15.80 1.65
N VAL A 2 8.17 -15.95 0.73
CA VAL A 2 9.24 -14.98 0.53
C VAL A 2 8.79 -14.05 -0.59
N LEU A 3 8.74 -12.75 -0.33
CA LEU A 3 8.45 -11.75 -1.36
C LEU A 3 9.80 -11.36 -1.99
N PRO A 4 9.97 -11.49 -3.31
CA PRO A 4 11.19 -11.03 -3.97
C PRO A 4 11.40 -9.52 -3.75
N PRO A 5 12.66 -9.05 -3.64
CA PRO A 5 12.95 -7.62 -3.58
C PRO A 5 12.41 -6.90 -4.82
N GLU A 6 11.81 -5.74 -4.60
CA GLU A 6 11.38 -4.83 -5.68
C GLU A 6 12.37 -3.68 -5.79
N ARG A 7 12.94 -3.48 -6.97
CA ARG A 7 13.76 -2.30 -7.26
C ARG A 7 12.87 -1.09 -7.43
N PHE A 8 13.22 0.00 -6.76
CA PHE A 8 12.50 1.26 -6.83
C PHE A 8 13.45 2.44 -7.01
N ARG A 9 12.86 3.54 -7.46
CA ARG A 9 13.49 4.86 -7.58
C ARG A 9 12.49 5.90 -7.15
N LEU A 10 12.85 6.69 -6.15
CA LEU A 10 12.07 7.78 -5.59
C LEU A 10 12.76 9.11 -5.95
N PRO A 11 12.28 9.82 -6.99
CA PRO A 11 12.86 11.10 -7.37
C PRO A 11 12.83 12.11 -6.21
N PRO A 12 13.87 12.96 -6.06
CA PRO A 12 13.90 13.98 -5.00
C PRO A 12 12.68 14.91 -5.02
N ALA A 13 12.17 15.24 -6.21
CA ALA A 13 10.95 16.04 -6.36
C ALA A 13 9.73 15.36 -5.73
N THR A 14 9.60 14.03 -5.88
CA THR A 14 8.51 13.26 -5.29
C THR A 14 8.65 13.19 -3.77
N ALA A 15 9.85 12.94 -3.26
CA ALA A 15 10.11 12.95 -1.82
C ALA A 15 9.79 14.32 -1.19
N GLY A 16 10.20 15.40 -1.84
CA GLY A 16 9.89 16.78 -1.41
C GLY A 16 8.39 17.08 -1.45
N ALA A 17 7.68 16.65 -2.49
CA ALA A 17 6.23 16.84 -2.58
C ALA A 17 5.47 16.10 -1.45
N ILE A 18 5.91 14.88 -1.11
CA ILE A 18 5.35 14.09 -0.01
C ILE A 18 5.68 14.75 1.34
N ALA A 19 6.90 15.21 1.55
CA ALA A 19 7.30 15.90 2.77
C ALA A 19 6.47 17.17 3.00
N ASN A 20 6.29 17.98 1.95
CA ASN A 20 5.44 19.18 2.01
C ASN A 20 3.98 18.82 2.30
N ALA A 21 3.44 17.77 1.65
CA ALA A 21 2.08 17.30 1.93
C ALA A 21 1.88 16.96 3.41
N ARG A 22 2.82 16.20 3.99
CA ARG A 22 2.76 15.82 5.41
C ARG A 22 2.92 17.02 6.34
N ALA A 23 3.82 17.94 6.03
CA ALA A 23 4.02 19.17 6.80
C ALA A 23 2.76 20.07 6.82
N GLU A 24 2.00 20.06 5.72
CA GLU A 24 0.73 20.79 5.59
C GLU A 24 -0.50 20.00 6.10
N GLY A 25 -0.31 18.78 6.64
CA GLY A 25 -1.42 17.92 7.07
C GLY A 25 -2.28 17.38 5.93
N ARG A 26 -1.77 17.38 4.69
CA ARG A 26 -2.43 16.79 3.52
C ARG A 26 -2.17 15.29 3.47
N ARG A 27 -3.16 14.57 2.94
CA ARG A 27 -3.10 13.11 2.75
C ARG A 27 -2.15 12.71 1.62
N VAL A 28 -1.44 11.62 1.82
CA VAL A 28 -0.65 10.90 0.82
C VAL A 28 -1.44 9.66 0.38
N VAL A 29 -1.88 9.65 -0.88
CA VAL A 29 -2.66 8.55 -1.46
C VAL A 29 -1.76 7.68 -2.33
N ALA A 30 -1.50 6.45 -1.92
CA ALA A 30 -0.74 5.49 -2.72
C ALA A 30 -1.64 4.81 -3.76
N THR A 31 -1.13 4.70 -4.99
CA THR A 31 -1.77 4.01 -6.10
C THR A 31 -1.00 2.73 -6.40
N GLY A 32 -1.48 1.63 -5.84
CA GLY A 32 -0.86 0.31 -5.93
C GLY A 32 0.03 -0.04 -4.74
N THR A 33 0.12 -1.34 -4.45
CA THR A 33 0.87 -1.88 -3.30
C THR A 33 2.39 -1.73 -3.43
N THR A 34 2.92 -1.74 -4.64
CA THR A 34 4.35 -1.46 -4.90
C THR A 34 4.72 -0.03 -4.48
N VAL A 35 3.82 0.95 -4.71
CA VAL A 35 4.01 2.32 -4.24
C VAL A 35 3.99 2.37 -2.71
N VAL A 36 3.06 1.66 -2.06
CA VAL A 36 3.04 1.56 -0.59
C VAL A 36 4.38 1.05 -0.04
N ARG A 37 4.85 -0.09 -0.55
CA ARG A 37 6.13 -0.68 -0.09
C ARG A 37 7.30 0.26 -0.32
N THR A 38 7.34 0.89 -1.49
CA THR A 38 8.38 1.86 -1.84
C THR A 38 8.38 3.04 -0.87
N LEU A 39 7.23 3.68 -0.64
CA LEU A 39 7.15 4.86 0.21
C LEU A 39 7.41 4.55 1.69
N GLU A 40 6.84 3.46 2.20
CA GLU A 40 7.05 3.04 3.59
C GLU A 40 8.49 2.60 3.86
N HIS A 41 9.18 2.04 2.86
CA HIS A 41 10.61 1.74 2.96
C HIS A 41 11.48 2.99 2.84
N ALA A 42 11.29 3.77 1.77
CA ALA A 42 12.13 4.91 1.41
C ALA A 42 11.98 6.11 2.35
N LEU A 43 10.79 6.32 2.92
CA LEU A 43 10.44 7.51 3.73
C LEU A 43 9.94 7.18 5.13
N GLY A 44 9.73 5.90 5.46
CA GLY A 44 9.22 5.48 6.77
C GLY A 44 10.30 5.36 7.86
N GLY A 45 11.57 5.57 7.52
CA GLY A 45 12.71 5.60 8.45
C GLY A 45 13.10 7.00 8.90
N THR A 46 14.25 7.11 9.57
CA THR A 46 14.88 8.38 9.94
C THR A 46 15.61 9.04 8.77
N GLU A 47 16.07 8.23 7.81
CA GLU A 47 16.79 8.67 6.62
C GLU A 47 15.98 8.33 5.36
N VAL A 48 16.10 9.18 4.34
CA VAL A 48 15.46 8.97 3.04
C VAL A 48 16.34 8.06 2.19
N ASP A 49 15.79 6.96 1.71
CA ASP A 49 16.44 6.08 0.73
C ASP A 49 15.83 6.32 -0.68
N PRO A 50 16.52 7.07 -1.57
CA PRO A 50 15.94 7.50 -2.84
C PRO A 50 16.01 6.45 -3.95
N ASP A 51 16.85 5.43 -3.85
CA ASP A 51 17.10 4.46 -4.92
C ASP A 51 17.59 3.15 -4.32
N GLY A 52 16.88 2.05 -4.55
CA GLY A 52 17.25 0.79 -3.90
C GLY A 52 16.37 -0.39 -4.27
N GLU A 53 16.45 -1.42 -3.44
CA GLU A 53 15.60 -2.60 -3.49
C GLU A 53 14.91 -2.75 -2.13
N THR A 54 13.61 -2.97 -2.13
CA THR A 54 12.85 -3.22 -0.92
C THR A 54 12.36 -4.65 -0.87
N ASP A 55 12.70 -5.37 0.19
CA ASP A 55 12.12 -6.65 0.59
C ASP A 55 11.04 -6.49 1.67
N LEU A 56 10.62 -5.22 1.94
CA LEU A 56 9.70 -4.88 3.01
C LEU A 56 8.41 -5.72 2.90
N PHE A 57 8.19 -6.54 3.92
CA PHE A 57 7.03 -7.42 4.00
C PHE A 57 6.01 -6.91 5.02
N ILE A 58 5.01 -6.20 4.51
CA ILE A 58 3.94 -5.58 5.30
C ILE A 58 2.91 -6.65 5.70
N ARG A 59 2.60 -6.70 6.99
CA ARG A 59 1.70 -7.68 7.63
C ARG A 59 0.85 -7.00 8.69
N PRO A 60 -0.29 -7.61 9.11
CA PRO A 60 -1.08 -7.09 10.22
C PRO A 60 -0.21 -6.75 11.45
N GLY A 61 -0.44 -5.57 12.03
CA GLY A 61 0.39 -4.98 13.08
C GLY A 61 1.47 -4.01 12.58
N TYR A 62 1.64 -3.85 11.27
CA TYR A 62 2.50 -2.81 10.70
C TYR A 62 1.92 -1.41 10.91
N THR A 63 2.74 -0.46 11.35
CA THR A 63 2.36 0.95 11.46
C THR A 63 2.79 1.70 10.20
N PHE A 64 1.81 2.12 9.40
CA PHE A 64 2.03 2.98 8.24
C PHE A 64 2.42 4.38 8.70
N ARG A 65 3.48 4.93 8.13
CA ARG A 65 4.04 6.24 8.52
C ARG A 65 3.88 7.29 7.44
N VAL A 66 3.74 6.85 6.19
CA VAL A 66 3.80 7.72 5.01
C VAL A 66 2.48 7.73 4.27
N VAL A 67 1.85 6.56 4.08
CA VAL A 67 0.63 6.41 3.28
C VAL A 67 -0.63 6.53 4.14
N ASP A 68 -1.52 7.45 3.77
CA ASP A 68 -2.79 7.67 4.48
C ASP A 68 -3.99 6.99 3.80
N ALA A 69 -3.93 6.79 2.48
CA ALA A 69 -4.98 6.13 1.71
C ALA A 69 -4.39 5.26 0.60
N LEU A 70 -5.12 4.22 0.20
CA LEU A 70 -4.67 3.23 -0.79
C LEU A 70 -5.72 2.99 -1.86
N LEU A 71 -5.35 3.22 -3.12
CA LEU A 71 -6.07 2.70 -4.29
C LEU A 71 -5.35 1.43 -4.78
N THR A 72 -6.04 0.30 -4.84
CA THR A 72 -5.47 -0.98 -5.26
C THR A 72 -6.51 -1.90 -5.88
N ASN A 73 -6.09 -3.00 -6.51
CA ASN A 73 -6.99 -4.00 -7.05
C ASN A 73 -7.52 -4.93 -5.94
N PHE A 74 -8.49 -5.79 -6.29
CA PHE A 74 -8.82 -6.96 -5.47
C PHE A 74 -7.82 -8.11 -5.69
N HIS A 75 -7.24 -8.61 -4.59
CA HIS A 75 -6.15 -9.59 -4.59
C HIS A 75 -6.66 -11.01 -4.31
N LEU A 76 -5.91 -12.02 -4.73
CA LEU A 76 -6.32 -13.41 -4.49
C LEU A 76 -6.25 -13.78 -2.99
N PRO A 77 -7.12 -14.70 -2.52
CA PRO A 77 -7.03 -15.24 -1.16
C PRO A 77 -5.63 -15.82 -0.87
N ARG A 78 -5.14 -15.60 0.35
CA ARG A 78 -3.83 -16.08 0.82
C ARG A 78 -2.62 -15.48 0.07
N SER A 79 -2.79 -14.34 -0.61
CA SER A 79 -1.68 -13.60 -1.23
C SER A 79 -1.00 -12.65 -0.23
N THR A 80 0.27 -12.35 -0.47
CA THR A 80 1.03 -11.33 0.27
C THR A 80 0.42 -9.93 0.12
N LEU A 81 -0.16 -9.63 -1.04
CA LEU A 81 -0.85 -8.35 -1.30
C LEU A 81 -2.13 -8.22 -0.46
N LEU A 82 -2.90 -9.30 -0.32
CA LEU A 82 -4.05 -9.31 0.58
C LEU A 82 -3.61 -9.09 2.04
N MET A 83 -2.46 -9.64 2.45
CA MET A 83 -1.91 -9.39 3.80
C MET A 83 -1.55 -7.92 4.02
N LEU A 84 -0.95 -7.25 3.03
CA LEU A 84 -0.65 -5.81 3.09
C LEU A 84 -1.93 -5.00 3.20
N VAL A 85 -2.93 -5.30 2.38
CA VAL A 85 -4.23 -4.62 2.38
C VAL A 85 -4.94 -4.81 3.73
N SER A 86 -4.90 -6.02 4.30
CA SER A 86 -5.43 -6.30 5.64
C SER A 86 -4.64 -5.63 6.76
N ALA A 87 -3.33 -5.40 6.58
CA ALA A 87 -2.56 -4.60 7.52
C ALA A 87 -2.98 -3.13 7.48
N PHE A 88 -3.32 -2.63 6.29
CA PHE A 88 -3.70 -1.24 6.05
C PHE A 88 -5.09 -0.90 6.59
N ALA A 89 -6.12 -1.70 6.26
CA ALA A 89 -7.51 -1.40 6.62
C ALA A 89 -8.06 -2.23 7.80
N GLY A 90 -7.28 -3.17 8.32
CA GLY A 90 -7.73 -4.14 9.33
C GLY A 90 -8.35 -5.40 8.72
N HIS A 91 -8.14 -6.53 9.38
CA HIS A 91 -8.49 -7.86 8.85
C HIS A 91 -10.00 -8.03 8.64
N GLU A 92 -10.82 -7.67 9.64
CA GLU A 92 -12.27 -7.86 9.58
C GLU A 92 -12.92 -7.00 8.50
N LEU A 93 -12.53 -5.73 8.39
CA LEU A 93 -13.06 -4.82 7.37
C LEU A 93 -12.76 -5.33 5.96
N ILE A 94 -11.52 -5.78 5.71
CA ILE A 94 -11.15 -6.36 4.41
C ILE A 94 -11.91 -7.66 4.15
N ARG A 95 -12.11 -8.51 5.16
CA ARG A 95 -12.89 -9.75 5.01
C ARG A 95 -14.33 -9.46 4.59
N GLU A 96 -14.97 -8.48 5.22
CA GLU A 96 -16.34 -8.05 4.90
C GLU A 96 -16.43 -7.43 3.50
N ALA A 97 -15.51 -6.52 3.16
CA ALA A 97 -15.45 -5.89 1.84
C ALA A 97 -15.27 -6.93 0.71
N TYR A 98 -14.46 -7.97 0.93
CA TYR A 98 -14.27 -9.04 -0.07
C TYR A 98 -15.50 -9.93 -0.21
N ALA A 99 -16.19 -10.25 0.88
CA ALA A 99 -17.43 -11.01 0.84
C ALA A 99 -18.51 -10.24 0.03
N GLU A 100 -18.59 -8.94 0.25
CA GLU A 100 -19.49 -8.04 -0.49
C GLU A 100 -19.11 -7.94 -1.97
N ALA A 101 -17.82 -7.77 -2.29
CA ALA A 101 -17.33 -7.73 -3.67
C ALA A 101 -17.68 -9.02 -4.43
N VAL A 102 -17.58 -10.19 -3.78
CA VAL A 102 -18.01 -11.47 -4.37
C VAL A 102 -19.52 -11.51 -4.58
N ARG A 103 -20.31 -11.06 -3.59
CA ARG A 103 -21.78 -11.01 -3.65
C ARG A 103 -22.27 -10.14 -4.81
N GLU A 104 -21.64 -8.99 -5.00
CA GLU A 104 -21.93 -8.01 -6.06
C GLU A 104 -21.20 -8.31 -7.38
N ARG A 105 -20.50 -9.45 -7.47
CA ARG A 105 -19.82 -9.93 -8.70
C ARG A 105 -18.78 -8.95 -9.25
N TYR A 106 -18.04 -8.29 -8.37
CA TYR A 106 -16.85 -7.52 -8.75
C TYR A 106 -15.86 -8.43 -9.46
N ARG A 107 -15.11 -7.84 -10.39
CA ARG A 107 -14.03 -8.49 -11.11
C ARG A 107 -12.76 -8.38 -10.29
N PHE A 108 -12.07 -9.49 -10.09
CA PHE A 108 -10.85 -9.54 -9.27
C PHE A 108 -9.59 -9.50 -10.16
N TYR A 109 -8.42 -9.35 -9.52
CA TYR A 109 -7.10 -9.48 -10.12
C TYR A 109 -6.67 -8.30 -11.01
N SER A 110 -5.66 -8.50 -11.86
CA SER A 110 -4.91 -7.43 -12.56
C SER A 110 -5.77 -6.52 -13.45
N PHE A 111 -6.83 -7.07 -14.06
CA PHE A 111 -7.72 -6.35 -14.97
C PHE A 111 -9.15 -6.21 -14.40
N GLY A 112 -9.29 -6.46 -13.11
CA GLY A 112 -10.56 -6.37 -12.40
C GLY A 112 -10.92 -4.94 -12.01
N ASP A 113 -11.80 -4.85 -11.04
CA ASP A 113 -12.20 -3.61 -10.40
C ASP A 113 -11.17 -3.18 -9.33
N ALA A 114 -11.32 -1.96 -8.86
CA ALA A 114 -10.44 -1.34 -7.87
C ALA A 114 -11.16 -1.11 -6.54
N MET A 115 -10.35 -0.96 -5.50
CA MET A 115 -10.76 -0.64 -4.14
C MET A 115 -9.97 0.59 -3.68
N LEU A 116 -10.69 1.58 -3.15
CA LEU A 116 -10.13 2.76 -2.49
C LEU A 116 -10.36 2.63 -0.99
N ILE A 117 -9.28 2.63 -0.22
CA ILE A 117 -9.29 2.61 1.25
C ILE A 117 -8.89 4.00 1.74
N LEU A 118 -9.73 4.59 2.58
CA LEU A 118 -9.56 5.92 3.17
C LEU A 118 -9.33 5.82 4.69
N PRO A 119 -8.78 6.87 5.34
CA PRO A 119 -8.64 6.95 6.80
C PRO A 119 -9.97 6.82 7.55
#